data_AF-A0A7W7K1E6-F1
#
_entry.id   AF-A0A7W7K1E6-F1
#
_cell.length_a   1.000
_cell.length_b   1.000
_cell.length_c   1.000
_cell.angle_alpha   90.00
_cell.angle_beta   90.00
_cell.angle_gamma   90.00
#
_symmetry.space_group_name_H-M   'P 1'
#
loop_
_entity.id
_entity.type
_entity.pdbx_description
1 polymer ?
#
loop_
_entity_poly.entity_id
_entity_poly.type
_entity_poly.pdbx_seq_one_letter_code
_entity_poly.pdbx_strand_id
1 'polypeptide(L)' 'MYDFGIRHALTGYRVAYRPQQQNYCPGCGGSHWVIGRLTAECAFCATALPLMAGGSSGNGVIRRQGEAALAA' A
#
# COMPACT_ATOMS: atom_id res chain seq x y z
N MET A 1 14.87 -5.29 1.98
CA MET A 1 14.03 -6.46 2.35
C MET A 1 12.63 -5.95 2.72
N TYR A 2 11.88 -5.45 1.73
CA TYR A 2 10.47 -5.04 1.86
C TYR A 2 9.77 -5.47 0.57
N ASP A 3 9.69 -6.77 0.38
CA ASP A 3 9.32 -7.37 -0.90
C ASP A 3 7.80 -7.42 -1.13
N PHE A 4 6.97 -7.25 -0.09
CA PHE A 4 5.51 -7.24 -0.18
C PHE A 4 4.93 -6.01 -0.93
N GLY A 5 5.70 -4.91 -1.06
CA GLY A 5 5.24 -3.69 -1.71
C GLY A 5 5.42 -3.65 -3.23
N ILE A 6 6.42 -4.35 -3.78
CA ILE A 6 6.80 -4.22 -5.19
C ILE A 6 5.87 -5.05 -6.09
N ARG A 7 5.49 -6.26 -5.67
CA ARG A 7 4.67 -7.19 -6.46
C ARG A 7 3.28 -6.62 -6.76
N HIS A 8 2.65 -6.01 -5.76
CA HIS A 8 1.33 -5.39 -5.89
C HIS A 8 1.36 -4.03 -6.60
N ALA A 9 2.50 -3.32 -6.57
CA ALA A 9 2.65 -2.08 -7.33
C ALA A 9 2.57 -2.33 -8.85
N LEU A 10 2.97 -3.51 -9.33
CA LEU A 10 2.99 -3.85 -10.76
C LEU A 10 1.62 -4.20 -11.32
N THR A 11 0.66 -4.64 -10.50
CA THR A 11 -0.68 -5.08 -10.96
C THR A 11 -1.74 -3.98 -10.93
N GLY A 12 -1.39 -2.77 -10.47
CA GLY A 12 -2.32 -1.65 -10.30
C GLY A 12 -3.34 -1.83 -9.16
N TYR A 13 -3.42 -3.02 -8.57
CA TYR A 13 -4.27 -3.30 -7.42
C TYR A 13 -3.60 -2.83 -6.13
N ARG A 14 -4.00 -1.66 -5.64
CA ARG A 14 -3.53 -1.11 -4.36
C ARG A 14 -4.44 -1.57 -3.23
N VAL A 15 -3.97 -2.53 -2.43
CA VAL A 15 -4.63 -2.92 -1.18
C VAL A 15 -4.53 -1.75 -0.21
N ALA A 16 -5.68 -1.25 0.25
CA ALA A 16 -5.76 -0.16 1.22
C ALA A 16 -6.79 -0.51 2.29
N TYR A 17 -6.52 -0.08 3.51
CA TYR A 17 -7.41 -0.28 4.63
C TYR A 17 -8.63 0.63 4.50
N ARG A 18 -9.82 0.04 4.58
CA ARG A 18 -11.11 0.73 4.47
C ARG A 18 -11.76 0.88 5.85
N PRO A 19 -11.94 2.12 6.35
CA PRO A 19 -12.72 2.32 7.58
C PRO A 19 -14.11 1.71 7.43
N GLN A 20 -14.63 1.13 8.51
CA GLN A 20 -15.97 0.54 8.58
C GLN A 20 -16.24 -0.64 7.63
N GLN A 21 -15.21 -1.20 6.99
CA GLN A 21 -15.30 -2.49 6.31
C GLN A 21 -14.48 -3.55 7.05
N GLN A 22 -14.83 -4.81 6.83
CA GLN A 22 -13.99 -5.91 7.29
C GLN A 22 -12.74 -6.00 6.41
N ASN A 23 -11.58 -5.74 7.00
CA ASN A 23 -10.30 -5.80 6.31
C ASN A 23 -9.51 -7.01 6.79
N TYR A 24 -9.13 -7.88 5.86
CA TYR A 24 -8.22 -9.00 6.13
C TYR A 24 -6.81 -8.64 5.66
N CYS A 25 -5.82 -9.03 6.46
CA CYS A 25 -4.42 -8.80 6.16
C CYS A 25 -4.00 -9.66 4.97
N PRO A 26 -3.44 -9.08 3.89
CA PRO A 26 -2.97 -9.86 2.74
C PRO A 26 -1.74 -10.72 3.05
N GLY A 27 -1.02 -10.43 4.15
CA GLY A 27 0.14 -11.20 4.57
C GLY A 27 -0.19 -12.46 5.36
N CYS A 28 -1.19 -12.41 6.24
CA CYS A 28 -1.47 -13.52 7.18
C CYS A 28 -2.96 -13.88 7.34
N GLY A 29 -3.87 -13.15 6.68
CA GLY A 29 -5.32 -13.36 6.80
C GLY A 29 -5.95 -12.85 8.10
N GLY A 30 -5.17 -12.30 9.04
CA GLY A 30 -5.70 -11.73 10.28
C GLY A 30 -6.53 -10.46 10.06
N SER A 31 -7.44 -10.15 10.98
CA SER A 31 -8.36 -8.99 10.90
C SER A 31 -8.12 -7.92 11.97
N HIS A 32 -7.09 -8.08 12.81
CA HIS A 32 -6.75 -7.11 13.84
C HIS A 32 -5.71 -6.10 13.34
N TRP A 33 -5.99 -4.83 13.55
CA TRP A 33 -5.22 -3.71 13.03
C TRP A 33 -4.94 -2.66 14.10
N VAL A 34 -3.72 -2.15 14.12
CA VAL A 34 -3.32 -0.93 14.84
C VAL A 34 -3.46 0.24 13.86
N ILE A 35 -4.38 1.15 14.12
CA ILE A 35 -4.70 2.26 13.21
C ILE A 35 -3.86 3.48 13.57
N GLY A 36 -2.94 3.85 12.66
CA GLY A 36 -2.15 5.07 12.73
C GLY A 36 -2.81 6.23 11.97
N ARG A 37 -2.04 7.30 11.75
CA ARG A 37 -2.54 8.49 11.02
C ARG A 37 -2.62 8.29 9.50
N LEU A 38 -1.71 7.50 8.94
CA LEU A 38 -1.56 7.30 7.49
C LEU A 38 -1.76 5.83 7.08
N THR A 39 -1.53 4.91 8.01
CA THR A 39 -1.51 3.47 7.77
C THR A 39 -2.29 2.71 8.84
N ALA A 40 -2.75 1.52 8.49
CA ALA A 40 -3.19 0.49 9.40
C ALA A 40 -2.16 -0.65 9.38
N GLU A 41 -1.63 -1.01 10.54
CA GLU A 41 -0.64 -2.09 10.67
C GLU A 41 -1.29 -3.35 11.25
N CYS A 42 -1.04 -4.51 10.65
CA CYS A 42 -1.58 -5.78 11.14
C CYS A 42 -0.88 -6.17 12.45
N ALA A 43 -1.67 -6.42 13.51
CA ALA A 43 -1.16 -6.77 14.83
C ALA A 43 -0.45 -8.14 14.92
N PHE A 44 -0.51 -8.96 13.86
CA PHE A 44 0.08 -10.31 13.83
C PHE A 44 1.40 -10.38 13.07
N CYS A 45 1.45 -9.80 11.87
CA CYS A 45 2.60 -9.92 10.96
C CYS A 45 3.21 -8.56 10.57
N ALA A 46 2.81 -7.47 11.22
CA ALA A 46 3.28 -6.11 10.99
C ALA A 46 3.10 -5.60 9.55
N THR A 47 2.22 -6.22 8.76
CA THR A 47 1.90 -5.74 7.40
C THR A 47 1.15 -4.41 7.49
N ALA A 48 1.73 -3.36 6.91
CA ALA A 48 1.14 -2.03 6.89
C ALA A 48 0.41 -1.75 5.58
N LEU A 49 -0.85 -1.32 5.69
CA LEU A 49 -1.68 -0.85 4.57
C LEU A 49 -1.92 0.67 4.68
N PRO A 50 -1.96 1.42 3.57
CA PRO A 50 -2.38 2.81 3.59
C PRO A 50 -3.88 2.93 3.90
N LEU A 51 -4.27 3.97 4.64
CA LEU A 51 -5.70 4.27 4.90
C LEU A 51 -6.35 4.86 3.65
N MET A 52 -7.50 4.33 3.21
CA MET A 52 -8.25 4.88 2.06
C MET A 52 -8.70 6.33 2.27
N ALA A 53 -8.90 6.78 3.51
CA ALA A 53 -9.27 8.16 3.83
C ALA A 53 -8.11 9.17 3.61
N GLY A 54 -6.86 8.70 3.55
CA GLY A 54 -5.68 9.51 3.25
C GLY A 54 -5.25 9.37 1.80
N GLY A 55 -6.22 9.43 0.88
CA GLY A 55 -5.98 9.21 -0.53
C GLY A 55 -4.88 10.14 -1.07
N SER A 56 -3.71 9.57 -1.35
CA SER A 56 -2.98 9.91 -2.57
C SER A 56 -3.73 9.36 -3.80
N SER A 57 -5.05 9.50 -3.82
CA SER A 57 -5.88 9.56 -5.02
C SER A 57 -5.88 11.00 -5.57
N GLY A 58 -5.02 11.88 -5.04
CA GLY A 58 -4.59 13.04 -5.79
C GLY A 58 -4.07 12.55 -7.14
N ASN A 59 -4.58 13.13 -8.22
CA ASN A 59 -4.13 13.01 -9.59
C ASN A 59 -2.68 13.56 -9.72
N GLY A 60 -1.77 13.08 -8.89
CA GLY A 60 -0.37 13.46 -8.89
C GLY A 60 0.23 12.91 -10.16
N VAL A 61 0.48 13.80 -11.11
CA VAL A 61 1.32 13.57 -12.27
C VAL A 61 2.70 13.11 -11.80
N ILE A 62 2.86 11.82 -11.54
CA ILE A 62 4.17 11.18 -11.36
C ILE A 62 4.84 11.24 -12.73
N ARG A 63 5.65 12.28 -12.94
CA ARG A 63 6.54 12.40 -14.11
C ARG A 63 7.48 11.20 -14.09
N ARG A 64 7.39 10.36 -15.11
CA ARG A 64 8.31 9.24 -15.35
C ARG A 64 9.67 9.84 -15.75
N GLN A 65 10.49 10.25 -14.79
CA GLN A 65 11.89 10.61 -15.05
C GLN A 65 12.74 9.38 -14.71
N GLY A 66 13.07 8.58 -15.72
CA GLY A 66 13.91 7.40 -15.51
C GLY A 66 14.22 6.56 -16.75
N GLU A 67 13.66 6.87 -17.93
CA GLU A 67 13.88 6.11 -19.16
C GLU A 67 14.63 6.97 -20.20
N ALA A 68 15.75 7.60 -19.82
CA ALA A 68 16.57 8.35 -20.78
C ALA A 68 18.09 8.29 -20.52
N ALA A 69 18.56 7.48 -19.56
CA ALA A 69 19.98 7.45 -19.19
C ALA A 69 20.71 6.14 -19.52
N LEU A 70 20.07 5.18 -20.20
CA LEU A 70 20.71 3.92 -20.60
C LEU A 70 20.60 3.68 -22.11
N ALA A 71 21.04 4.67 -22.89
CA ALA A 71 21.33 4.51 -24.31
C ALA A 71 22.43 5.53 -24.68
N ALA A 72 23.67 5.17 -24.35
CA ALA A 72 24.89 5.78 -24.88
C ALA A 72 25.90 4.67 -25.14
#